data_AF-A0A7S1Y344-F1
#
_entry.id   AF-A0A7S1Y344-F1
#
_cell.length_a   1.000
_cell.length_b   1.000
_cell.length_c   1.000
_cell.angle_alpha   90.00
_cell.angle_beta   90.00
_cell.angle_gamma   90.00
#
_symmetry.space_group_name_H-M   'P 1'
#
loop_
_entity.id
_entity.type
_entity.pdbx_description
1 polymer ?
#
loop_
_entity_poly.entity_id
_entity_poly.type
_entity_poly.pdbx_seq_one_letter_code
_entity_poly.pdbx_strand_id
1 'polypeptide(L)'
;MRSLLFTLFLLVALAFERSSAAFVKGSRRSSTSGVIGSTGGPYCDQRFGRQCFQVQAKKKAAVETVRKPALVEMVAERMGTSKSESTQAIEAVVDTIMEVVADGKKLNLQGFGTFKLSERKARTGRNPKTGESLEIKASKTPSFSAAKGFKEKCN
;
A
#
# COMPACT_ATOMS: atom_id res chain seq x y z
N MET A 1 44.47 -11.13 27.81
CA MET A 1 43.82 -11.73 26.62
C MET A 1 42.39 -11.21 26.35
N ARG A 2 41.99 -10.01 26.82
CA ARG A 2 40.65 -9.44 26.59
C ARG A 2 40.63 -8.16 25.73
N SER A 3 41.78 -7.60 25.33
CA SER A 3 41.82 -6.40 24.47
C SER A 3 41.82 -6.70 22.96
N LEU A 4 42.28 -7.87 22.54
CA LEU A 4 42.35 -8.26 21.12
C LEU A 4 41.00 -8.69 20.53
N LEU A 5 40.06 -9.17 21.35
CA LEU A 5 38.71 -9.50 20.90
C LEU A 5 37.78 -8.28 20.80
N PHE A 6 38.06 -7.21 21.55
CA PHE A 6 37.28 -5.98 21.50
C PHE A 6 37.67 -5.08 20.31
N THR A 7 38.94 -5.08 19.91
CA THR A 7 39.38 -4.37 18.70
C THR A 7 38.96 -5.09 17.42
N LEU A 8 38.89 -6.42 17.42
CA LEU A 8 38.36 -7.19 16.29
C LEU A 8 36.85 -6.95 16.10
N PHE A 9 36.09 -6.76 17.19
CA PHE A 9 34.67 -6.42 17.13
C PHE A 9 34.42 -4.99 16.63
N LEU A 10 35.32 -4.04 16.95
CA LEU A 10 35.26 -2.67 16.45
C LEU A 10 35.66 -2.55 14.96
N LEU A 11 36.52 -3.45 14.47
CA LEU A 11 36.93 -3.51 13.06
C LEU A 11 35.85 -4.09 12.14
N VAL A 12 34.99 -5.00 12.63
CA VAL A 12 33.84 -5.53 11.87
C VAL A 12 32.70 -4.52 11.78
N ALA A 13 32.53 -3.64 12.77
CA ALA A 13 31.46 -2.63 12.80
C ALA A 13 31.69 -1.44 11.83
N LEU A 14 32.93 -1.15 11.44
CA LEU A 14 33.26 -0.06 10.50
C LEU A 14 33.18 -0.46 9.01
N ALA A 15 32.94 -1.74 8.71
CA ALA A 15 32.91 -2.25 7.34
C ALA A 15 31.50 -2.35 6.71
N PHE A 16 30.43 -2.07 7.47
CA PHE A 16 29.05 -2.25 7.00
C PHE A 16 28.28 -0.94 6.80
N GLU A 17 28.97 0.15 6.47
CA GLU A 17 28.31 1.44 6.25
C GLU A 17 29.03 2.27 5.18
N ARG A 18 28.93 1.83 3.91
CA ARG A 18 29.01 2.66 2.69
C ARG A 18 28.86 1.80 1.44
N SER A 19 27.66 1.33 1.15
CA SER A 19 27.33 0.88 -0.21
C SER A 19 25.85 1.07 -0.51
N SER A 20 25.48 2.31 -0.83
CA SER A 20 24.22 2.65 -1.51
C SER A 20 24.37 4.02 -2.15
N ALA A 21 25.25 4.12 -3.15
CA ALA A 21 25.32 5.24 -4.08
C ALA A 21 25.52 4.67 -5.50
N ALA A 22 24.44 4.16 -6.08
CA ALA A 22 24.31 3.92 -7.52
C ALA A 22 23.03 4.67 -7.94
N PHE A 23 23.16 5.86 -8.54
CA PHE A 23 23.35 6.04 -9.98
C PHE A 23 22.24 5.39 -10.81
N VAL A 24 21.19 6.17 -11.10
CA VAL A 24 20.43 6.07 -12.35
C VAL A 24 20.13 7.49 -12.82
N LYS A 25 21.00 8.00 -13.70
CA LYS A 25 20.72 9.13 -14.60
C LYS A 25 20.50 8.55 -16.00
N GLY A 26 19.36 8.89 -16.60
CA GLY A 26 19.32 9.35 -18.00
C GLY A 26 18.94 8.36 -19.12
N SER A 27 17.97 8.84 -19.91
CA SER A 27 17.62 8.52 -21.31
C SER A 27 16.49 7.50 -21.48
N ARG A 28 15.39 7.80 -22.18
CA ARG A 28 15.33 8.50 -23.48
C ARG A 28 14.22 9.54 -23.58
N ARG A 29 14.57 10.63 -24.26
CA ARG A 29 13.64 11.49 -25.00
C ARG A 29 13.16 10.76 -26.25
N SER A 30 11.87 10.85 -26.51
CA SER A 30 11.27 10.95 -27.85
C SER A 30 9.92 11.63 -27.61
N SER A 31 9.73 12.93 -27.79
CA SER A 31 9.85 13.67 -29.06
C SER A 31 9.19 12.93 -30.21
N THR A 32 7.86 12.90 -30.18
CA THR A 32 7.07 13.04 -31.39
C THR A 32 6.16 14.23 -31.21
N SER A 33 6.56 15.32 -31.86
CA SER A 33 5.72 16.45 -32.21
C SER A 33 4.50 15.94 -33.00
N GLY A 34 3.33 16.46 -32.69
CA GLY A 34 2.09 16.10 -33.37
C GLY A 34 0.95 16.94 -32.84
N VAL A 35 0.90 18.19 -33.31
CA VAL A 35 -0.31 19.03 -33.34
C VAL A 35 -1.45 18.15 -33.90
N ILE A 36 -2.70 18.26 -33.42
CA ILE A 36 -3.81 18.87 -34.18
C ILE A 36 -5.06 18.80 -33.27
N GLY A 37 -5.71 19.95 -33.11
CA GLY A 37 -7.16 20.09 -33.30
C GLY A 37 -8.11 19.48 -32.27
N SER A 38 -8.58 20.34 -31.38
CA SER A 38 -9.99 20.34 -30.97
C SER A 38 -10.90 20.34 -32.21
N THR A 39 -11.86 19.41 -32.29
CA THR A 39 -13.30 19.64 -32.61
C THR A 39 -13.94 18.36 -33.15
N GLY A 40 -14.95 17.86 -32.42
CA GLY A 40 -16.16 17.26 -33.01
C GLY A 40 -16.09 15.84 -33.59
N GLY A 41 -16.88 14.92 -33.04
CA GLY A 41 -17.44 13.80 -33.82
C GLY A 41 -17.52 12.47 -33.07
N PRO A 42 -18.54 11.65 -33.35
CA PRO A 42 -19.09 10.70 -32.39
C PRO A 42 -18.36 9.35 -32.37
N TYR A 43 -18.58 8.65 -31.27
CA TYR A 43 -18.62 7.20 -31.11
C TYR A 43 -18.54 6.34 -32.40
N CYS A 44 -17.70 5.30 -32.34
CA CYS A 44 -17.48 4.18 -33.28
C CYS A 44 -16.70 4.45 -34.59
N ASP A 45 -15.38 4.27 -34.55
CA ASP A 45 -14.56 4.04 -35.75
C ASP A 45 -14.62 2.56 -36.18
N GLN A 46 -15.41 2.31 -37.22
CA GLN A 46 -15.78 1.00 -37.75
C GLN A 46 -14.87 0.63 -38.93
N ARG A 47 -13.54 0.53 -38.71
CA ARG A 47 -12.58 0.24 -39.79
C ARG A 47 -11.38 -0.63 -39.44
N PHE A 48 -11.41 -1.37 -38.34
CA PHE A 48 -10.51 -2.51 -38.13
C PHE A 48 -11.28 -3.82 -38.24
N GLY A 49 -11.07 -4.49 -39.38
CA GLY A 49 -11.58 -5.82 -39.64
C GLY A 49 -11.07 -6.85 -38.63
N ARG A 50 -11.98 -7.76 -38.27
CA ARG A 50 -11.73 -9.14 -37.84
C ARG A 50 -10.33 -9.44 -37.31
N GLN A 51 -10.02 -8.86 -36.16
CA GLN A 51 -9.64 -9.70 -35.05
C GLN A 51 -10.49 -9.24 -33.89
N CYS A 52 -11.45 -10.09 -33.52
CA CYS A 52 -11.75 -10.28 -32.13
C CYS A 52 -10.40 -10.57 -31.47
N PHE A 53 -9.71 -9.51 -31.06
CA PHE A 53 -8.55 -9.63 -30.20
C PHE A 53 -9.10 -10.40 -29.03
N GLN A 54 -8.75 -11.67 -28.95
CA GLN A 54 -9.14 -12.50 -27.84
C GLN A 54 -8.51 -11.81 -26.65
N VAL A 55 -9.31 -10.99 -25.97
CA VAL A 55 -9.04 -10.50 -24.64
C VAL A 55 -9.04 -11.78 -23.84
N GLN A 56 -7.88 -12.43 -23.80
CA GLN A 56 -7.69 -13.61 -22.99
C GLN A 56 -7.97 -13.12 -21.58
N ALA A 57 -9.15 -13.48 -21.09
CA ALA A 57 -9.58 -13.26 -19.74
C ALA A 57 -8.56 -13.98 -18.88
N LYS A 58 -7.54 -13.23 -18.44
CA LYS A 58 -6.57 -13.70 -17.46
C LYS A 58 -7.40 -14.14 -16.27
N LYS A 59 -7.51 -15.46 -16.11
CA LYS A 59 -8.15 -16.13 -14.99
C LYS A 59 -7.50 -15.53 -13.75
N LYS A 60 -8.18 -14.60 -13.08
CA LYS A 60 -7.66 -14.01 -11.84
C LYS A 60 -7.47 -15.20 -10.91
N ALA A 61 -6.22 -15.46 -10.52
CA ALA A 61 -5.90 -16.47 -9.52
C ALA A 61 -6.85 -16.23 -8.34
N ALA A 62 -7.57 -17.28 -7.95
CA ALA A 62 -8.43 -17.21 -6.78
C ALA A 62 -7.56 -16.74 -5.61
N VAL A 63 -7.88 -15.57 -5.06
CA VAL A 63 -7.17 -15.06 -3.89
C VAL A 63 -7.56 -15.96 -2.72
N GLU A 64 -6.64 -16.83 -2.31
CA GLU A 64 -6.81 -17.60 -1.08
C GLU A 64 -7.01 -16.62 0.08
N THR A 65 -8.21 -16.64 0.66
CA THR A 65 -8.58 -15.69 1.72
C THR A 65 -8.32 -16.33 3.06
N VAL A 66 -7.23 -15.94 3.72
CA VAL A 66 -6.93 -16.37 5.08
C VAL A 66 -7.92 -15.71 6.03
N ARG A 67 -8.69 -16.53 6.76
CA ARG A 67 -9.66 -16.06 7.76
C ARG A 67 -8.99 -15.92 9.14
N LYS A 68 -9.63 -15.15 10.03
CA LYS A 68 -9.20 -14.96 11.42
C LYS A 68 -8.71 -16.23 12.14
N PRO A 69 -9.42 -17.38 12.13
CA PRO A 69 -8.96 -18.57 12.86
C PRO A 69 -7.63 -19.11 12.34
N ALA A 70 -7.39 -19.08 11.03
CA ALA A 70 -6.11 -19.51 10.46
C ALA A 70 -4.96 -18.57 10.88
N LEU A 71 -5.24 -17.26 11.02
CA LEU A 71 -4.25 -16.32 11.55
C LEU A 71 -3.91 -16.62 13.01
N VAL A 72 -4.90 -16.94 13.84
CA VAL A 72 -4.71 -17.30 15.25
C VAL A 72 -3.79 -18.52 15.36
N GLU A 73 -3.99 -19.54 14.52
CA GLU A 73 -3.16 -20.74 14.54
C GLU A 73 -1.71 -20.45 14.17
N MET A 74 -1.46 -19.68 13.11
CA MET A 74 -0.10 -19.26 12.74
C MET A 74 0.58 -18.41 13.83
N VAL A 75 -0.17 -17.57 14.54
CA VAL A 75 0.38 -16.74 15.63
C VAL A 75 0.68 -17.60 16.85
N ALA A 76 -0.21 -18.52 17.21
CA ALA A 76 -0.01 -19.48 18.28
C ALA A 76 1.23 -20.34 18.05
N GLU A 77 1.43 -20.84 16.82
CA GLU A 77 2.63 -21.60 16.43
C GLU A 77 3.91 -20.79 16.56
N ARG A 78 3.90 -19.50 16.17
CA ARG A 78 5.08 -18.63 16.26
C ARG A 78 5.42 -18.19 17.68
N MET A 79 4.41 -17.99 18.53
CA MET A 79 4.60 -17.52 19.90
C MET A 79 4.66 -18.68 20.92
N GLY A 80 4.26 -19.89 20.53
CA GLY A 80 4.15 -21.04 21.44
C GLY A 80 3.09 -20.86 22.53
N THR A 81 2.07 -20.03 22.29
CA THR A 81 1.01 -19.69 23.26
C THR A 81 -0.28 -20.46 22.97
N SER A 82 -1.23 -20.41 23.92
CA SER A 82 -2.53 -21.04 23.73
C SER A 82 -3.34 -20.33 22.63
N LYS A 83 -4.23 -21.07 21.95
CA LYS A 83 -5.14 -20.49 20.93
C LYS A 83 -6.04 -19.39 21.52
N SER A 84 -6.43 -19.53 22.78
CA SER A 84 -7.27 -18.56 23.49
C SER A 84 -6.54 -17.23 23.69
N GLU A 85 -5.32 -17.26 24.22
CA GLU A 85 -4.50 -16.06 24.43
C GLU A 85 -4.14 -15.40 23.10
N SER A 86 -3.81 -16.19 22.06
CA SER A 86 -3.54 -15.67 20.72
C SER A 86 -4.75 -14.95 20.11
N THR A 87 -5.96 -15.43 20.39
CA THR A 87 -7.20 -14.80 19.92
C THR A 87 -7.40 -13.45 20.59
N GLN A 88 -7.30 -13.42 21.93
CA GLN A 88 -7.41 -12.20 22.72
C GLN A 88 -6.35 -11.16 22.33
N ALA A 89 -5.11 -11.58 22.10
CA ALA A 89 -4.05 -10.68 21.68
C ALA A 89 -4.33 -10.03 20.31
N ILE A 90 -4.82 -10.81 19.34
CA ILE A 90 -5.14 -10.27 18.00
C ILE A 90 -6.31 -9.29 18.08
N GLU A 91 -7.35 -9.61 18.85
CA GLU A 91 -8.51 -8.73 19.06
C GLU A 91 -8.07 -7.41 19.71
N ALA A 92 -7.30 -7.48 20.80
CA ALA A 92 -6.78 -6.30 21.50
C ALA A 92 -5.93 -5.40 20.59
N VAL A 93 -5.09 -5.99 19.72
CA VAL A 93 -4.28 -5.22 18.77
C VAL A 93 -5.16 -4.50 17.74
N VAL A 94 -6.17 -5.18 17.19
CA VAL A 94 -7.09 -4.58 16.22
C VAL A 94 -7.88 -3.45 16.85
N ASP A 95 -8.41 -3.65 18.06
CA ASP A 95 -9.17 -2.64 18.81
C ASP A 95 -8.31 -1.42 19.12
N THR A 96 -7.09 -1.62 19.62
CA THR A 96 -6.15 -0.53 19.88
C THR A 96 -5.84 0.28 18.62
N ILE A 97 -5.69 -0.37 17.46
CA ILE A 97 -5.47 0.34 16.19
C ILE A 97 -6.69 1.18 15.81
N MET A 98 -7.90 0.63 15.98
CA MET A 98 -9.14 1.35 15.69
C MET A 98 -9.30 2.58 16.56
N GLU A 99 -9.09 2.45 17.87
CA GLU A 99 -9.19 3.56 18.84
C GLU A 99 -8.20 4.69 18.53
N VAL A 100 -6.92 4.35 18.33
CA VAL A 100 -5.90 5.37 18.09
C VAL A 100 -6.12 6.10 16.76
N VAL A 101 -6.61 5.41 15.73
CA VAL A 101 -6.92 6.04 14.45
C VAL A 101 -8.21 6.88 14.54
N ALA A 102 -9.19 6.46 15.34
CA ALA A 102 -10.40 7.23 15.61
C ALA A 102 -10.09 8.55 16.34
N ASP A 103 -9.12 8.54 17.26
CA ASP A 103 -8.57 9.72 17.93
C ASP A 103 -7.85 10.70 16.98
N GLY A 104 -7.60 10.31 15.72
CA GLY A 104 -6.83 11.10 14.76
C GLY A 104 -5.32 11.07 14.98
N LYS A 105 -4.85 10.20 15.88
CA LYS A 105 -3.42 9.97 16.08
C LYS A 105 -2.87 9.10 14.94
N LYS A 106 -1.57 9.20 14.71
CA LYS A 106 -0.84 8.42 13.71
C LYS A 106 -0.17 7.24 14.41
N LEU A 107 -0.42 6.03 13.94
CA LEU A 107 0.25 4.82 14.41
C LEU A 107 1.30 4.38 13.40
N ASN A 108 2.55 4.26 13.85
CA ASN A 108 3.64 3.75 13.02
C ASN A 108 4.11 2.40 13.57
N LEU A 109 3.96 1.35 12.76
CA LEU A 109 4.46 0.01 13.06
C LEU A 109 5.69 -0.28 12.20
N GLN A 110 6.85 -0.37 12.84
CA GLN A 110 8.13 -0.59 12.15
C GLN A 110 8.08 -1.88 11.31
N GLY A 111 8.45 -1.77 10.04
CA GLY A 111 8.44 -2.90 9.10
C GLY A 111 7.07 -3.23 8.48
N PHE A 112 5.95 -2.80 9.06
CA PHE A 112 4.61 -3.02 8.51
C PHE A 112 4.09 -1.79 7.75
N GLY A 113 4.00 -0.63 8.42
CA GLY A 113 3.47 0.57 7.80
C GLY A 113 2.94 1.60 8.80
N THR A 114 2.29 2.62 8.26
CA THR A 114 1.71 3.72 9.02
C THR A 114 0.21 3.80 8.79
N PHE A 115 -0.56 3.86 9.88
CA PHE A 115 -1.98 4.18 9.87
C PHE A 115 -2.18 5.65 10.18
N LYS A 116 -3.00 6.32 9.37
CA LYS A 116 -3.34 7.73 9.54
C LYS A 116 -4.80 7.98 9.19
N LEU A 117 -5.41 8.94 9.88
CA LEU A 117 -6.70 9.46 9.50
C LEU A 117 -6.52 10.44 8.34
N SER A 118 -7.21 10.21 7.23
CA SER A 118 -7.26 11.11 6.09
C SER A 118 -8.58 11.86 6.10
N GLU A 119 -8.50 13.17 6.16
CA GLU A 119 -9.68 14.04 6.15
C GLU A 119 -9.93 14.56 4.73
N ARG A 120 -11.18 14.48 4.29
CA ARG A 120 -11.66 15.17 3.10
C ARG A 120 -12.49 16.35 3.55
N LYS A 121 -12.07 17.56 3.16
CA LYS A 121 -12.78 18.81 3.47
C LYS A 121 -14.16 18.82 2.84
N ALA A 122 -15.08 19.53 3.49
CA ALA A 122 -16.40 19.78 2.94
C ALA A 122 -16.28 20.54 1.62
N ARG A 123 -17.09 20.17 0.64
CA ARG A 123 -17.14 20.83 -0.67
C ARG A 123 -18.54 20.78 -1.24
N THR A 124 -18.87 21.77 -2.04
CA THR A 124 -20.10 21.82 -2.81
C THR A 124 -19.94 20.96 -4.06
N GLY A 125 -20.72 19.87 -4.13
CA GLY A 125 -20.91 19.07 -5.33
C GLY A 125 -22.20 19.45 -6.04
N ARG A 126 -22.38 18.96 -7.26
CA ARG A 126 -23.63 19.11 -8.01
C ARG A 126 -24.20 17.72 -8.26
N ASN A 127 -25.48 17.52 -8.02
CA ASN A 127 -26.12 16.25 -8.34
C ASN A 127 -26.18 16.09 -9.87
N PRO A 128 -25.59 15.03 -10.46
CA PRO A 128 -25.59 14.84 -11.91
C PRO A 128 -26.99 14.65 -12.50
N LYS A 129 -28.00 14.30 -11.68
CA LYS A 129 -29.38 14.08 -12.15
C LYS A 129 -30.28 15.32 -12.03
N THR A 130 -30.12 16.12 -10.96
CA THR A 130 -31.02 17.26 -10.67
C THR A 130 -30.37 18.62 -10.83
N GLY A 131 -29.04 18.69 -10.92
CA GLY A 131 -28.33 19.96 -11.08
C GLY A 131 -28.34 20.85 -9.84
N GLU A 132 -28.91 20.40 -8.72
CA GLU A 132 -28.91 21.14 -7.45
C GLU A 132 -27.53 21.09 -6.78
N SER A 133 -27.20 22.16 -6.06
CA SER A 133 -26.01 22.25 -5.22
C SER A 133 -26.19 21.39 -3.98
N LEU A 134 -25.27 20.44 -3.75
CA LEU A 134 -25.25 19.59 -2.56
C LEU A 134 -23.95 19.80 -1.79
N GLU A 135 -24.07 20.13 -0.51
CA GLU A 135 -22.93 20.17 0.40
C GLU A 135 -22.55 18.75 0.83
N ILE A 136 -21.37 18.29 0.39
CA ILE A 136 -20.80 17.03 0.84
C ILE A 136 -20.04 17.32 2.14
N LYS A 137 -20.57 16.81 3.26
CA LYS A 137 -19.96 16.97 4.59
C LYS A 137 -18.52 16.48 4.60
N ALA A 138 -17.70 17.07 5.48
CA ALA A 138 -16.35 16.61 5.71
C ALA A 138 -16.37 15.14 6.19
N SER A 139 -15.54 14.30 5.56
CA SER A 139 -15.48 12.87 5.87
C SER A 139 -14.07 12.49 6.33
N LYS A 140 -13.99 11.72 7.40
CA LYS A 140 -12.74 11.14 7.91
C LYS A 140 -12.67 9.69 7.45
N THR A 141 -11.55 9.30 6.85
CA THR A 141 -11.35 7.93 6.36
C THR A 141 -9.99 7.42 6.83
N PRO A 142 -9.91 6.25 7.46
CA PRO A 142 -8.63 5.65 7.81
C PRO A 142 -7.86 5.30 6.53
N SER A 143 -6.57 5.58 6.49
CA SER A 143 -5.69 5.24 5.38
C SER A 143 -4.43 4.55 5.91
N PHE A 144 -4.02 3.49 5.22
CA PHE A 144 -2.83 2.71 5.53
C PHE A 144 -1.77 2.92 4.46
N SER A 145 -0.53 3.15 4.87
CA SER A 145 0.63 3.24 3.98
C SER A 145 1.64 2.16 4.34
N ALA A 146 1.90 1.24 3.41
CA ALA A 146 2.85 0.15 3.62
C ALA A 146 4.31 0.64 3.66
N ALA A 147 5.07 0.14 4.64
CA ALA A 147 6.50 0.40 4.78
C ALA A 147 7.32 -0.33 3.70
N LYS A 148 8.60 0.06 3.55
CA LYS A 148 9.54 -0.60 2.62
C LYS A 148 9.67 -2.08 2.90
N GLY A 149 9.85 -2.46 4.17
CA GLY A 149 10.00 -3.87 4.57
C GLY A 149 8.80 -4.75 4.24
N PHE A 150 7.57 -4.21 4.22
CA PHE A 150 6.41 -4.96 3.76
C PHE A 150 6.38 -5.12 2.24
N LYS A 151 6.71 -4.05 1.50
CA LYS A 151 6.76 -4.07 0.03
C LYS A 151 7.84 -5.01 -0.50
N GLU A 152 9.00 -5.06 0.15
CA GLU A 152 10.11 -5.97 -0.19
C GLU A 152 9.74 -7.44 0.01
N LYS A 153 8.87 -7.78 0.97
CA LYS A 153 8.38 -9.15 1.14
C LYS A 153 7.36 -9.59 0.08
N CYS A 154 6.80 -8.65 -0.67
CA CYS A 154 5.75 -8.92 -1.65
C CYS A 154 6.26 -8.97 -3.11
N ASN A 155 7.48 -8.51 -3.38
CA ASN A 155 8.09 -8.43 -4.71
C ASN A 155 9.29 -9.36 -4.81
#